data_AF-A0A1B6NWJ6-F1
#
_entry.id   AF-A0A1B6NWJ6-F1
#
_cell.length_a   1.000
_cell.length_b   1.000
_cell.length_c   1.000
_cell.angle_alpha   90.00
_cell.angle_beta   90.00
_cell.angle_gamma   90.00
#
_symmetry.space_group_name_H-M   'P 1'
#
loop_
_entity.id
_entity.type
_entity.pdbx_description
1 polymer ?
#
loop_
_entity_poly.entity_id
_entity_poly.type
_entity_poly.pdbx_seq_one_letter_code
_entity_poly.pdbx_strand_id
1 'polypeptide(L)'
;MNDDKGYIDPYQFSEQAYHAVHYIDSKPSNLYEQAGAQLLTLTSSQGDAIKGVRFCVFAPNASAVSLIGDFNQWDGRTHPMEKTSMGYWVLFVPELAEGERYKYHIKDAHGHDLPHKADPLGFSAEQYPSHASK
;
A
#
# COMPACT_ATOMS: atom_id res chain seq x y z
N MET A 1 -21.98 -20.79 -14.35
CA MET A 1 -20.89 -21.16 -13.42
C MET A 1 -20.62 -19.91 -12.62
N ASN A 2 -21.12 -19.86 -11.37
CA ASN A 2 -20.94 -18.70 -10.50
C ASN A 2 -19.48 -18.70 -10.04
N ASP A 3 -18.68 -17.78 -10.58
CA ASP A 3 -17.44 -17.36 -9.93
C ASP A 3 -17.85 -16.52 -8.71
N ASP A 4 -18.12 -17.20 -7.59
CA ASP A 4 -18.14 -16.58 -6.28
C ASP A 4 -16.68 -16.29 -5.91
N LYS A 5 -16.10 -15.25 -6.55
CA LYS A 5 -14.83 -14.69 -6.11
C LYS A 5 -15.08 -14.04 -4.76
N GLY A 6 -14.94 -14.84 -3.71
CA GLY A 6 -14.99 -14.36 -2.35
C GLY A 6 -13.99 -13.21 -2.19
N TYR A 7 -14.45 -12.11 -1.61
CA TYR A 7 -13.58 -10.97 -1.29
C TYR A 7 -12.42 -11.45 -0.43
N ILE A 8 -11.19 -11.29 -0.94
CA ILE A 8 -9.98 -11.67 -0.23
C ILE A 8 -9.62 -10.52 0.72
N ASP A 9 -9.70 -10.77 2.02
CA ASP A 9 -9.35 -9.79 3.04
C ASP A 9 -7.85 -9.40 2.94
N PRO A 10 -7.50 -8.12 2.71
CA PRO A 10 -6.12 -7.63 2.71
C PRO A 10 -5.34 -7.95 4.00
N TYR A 11 -6.03 -7.99 5.14
CA TYR A 11 -5.40 -8.10 6.47
C TYR A 11 -4.93 -9.51 6.83
N GLN A 12 -5.22 -10.52 5.99
CA GLN A 12 -4.66 -11.86 6.16
C GLN A 12 -3.19 -11.96 5.71
N PHE A 13 -2.66 -10.95 5.03
CA PHE A 13 -1.30 -10.96 4.44
C PHE A 13 -0.30 -10.09 5.20
N SER A 14 -0.46 -9.93 6.52
CA SER A 14 0.42 -9.09 7.33
C SER A 14 1.89 -9.51 7.17
N GLU A 15 2.23 -10.79 7.33
CA GLU A 15 3.61 -11.28 7.19
C GLU A 15 4.24 -10.92 5.83
N GLN A 16 3.47 -11.03 4.74
CA GLN A 16 3.94 -10.70 3.39
C GLN A 16 4.06 -9.18 3.18
N ALA A 17 3.23 -8.39 3.85
CA ALA A 17 3.38 -6.93 3.88
C ALA A 17 4.67 -6.53 4.65
N TYR A 18 4.96 -7.18 5.78
CA TYR A 18 6.19 -6.96 6.56
C TYR A 18 7.46 -7.38 5.83
N HIS A 19 7.39 -8.39 4.95
CA HIS A 19 8.54 -8.87 4.19
C HIS A 19 9.30 -7.74 3.49
N ALA A 20 8.63 -6.70 3.00
CA ALA A 20 9.30 -5.55 2.39
C ALA A 20 10.37 -4.92 3.28
N VAL A 21 10.03 -4.71 4.56
CA VAL A 21 10.80 -3.90 5.49
C VAL A 21 12.06 -4.62 5.96
N HIS A 22 12.05 -5.96 5.96
CA HIS A 22 13.22 -6.76 6.33
C HIS A 22 14.38 -6.66 5.34
N TYR A 23 14.11 -6.30 4.08
CA TYR A 23 15.12 -6.23 3.01
C TYR A 23 15.45 -4.80 2.59
N ILE A 24 14.84 -3.78 3.22
CA ILE A 24 15.20 -2.38 2.97
C ILE A 24 16.60 -2.12 3.52
N ASP A 25 17.54 -1.79 2.64
CA ASP A 25 18.87 -1.31 2.97
C ASP A 25 19.04 0.19 2.66
N SER A 26 20.20 0.75 2.96
CA SER A 26 20.48 2.18 2.76
C SER A 26 20.78 2.57 1.30
N LYS A 27 20.81 1.62 0.37
CA LYS A 27 21.08 1.89 -1.04
C LYS A 27 19.82 2.42 -1.71
N PRO A 28 19.89 3.54 -2.46
CA PRO A 28 18.73 4.09 -3.15
C PRO A 28 18.04 3.10 -4.11
N SER A 29 18.80 2.19 -4.74
CA SER A 29 18.25 1.18 -5.66
C SER A 29 17.35 0.18 -4.95
N ASN A 30 17.76 -0.30 -3.77
CA ASN A 30 16.98 -1.26 -3.01
C ASN A 30 15.71 -0.62 -2.43
N LEU A 31 15.77 0.65 -2.03
CA LEU A 31 14.60 1.39 -1.56
C LEU A 31 13.48 1.42 -2.61
N TYR A 32 13.83 1.65 -3.89
CA TYR A 32 12.86 1.62 -5.00
C TYR A 32 12.32 0.22 -5.33
N GLU A 33 13.07 -0.84 -5.03
CA GLU A 33 12.63 -2.23 -5.24
C GLU A 33 11.72 -2.73 -4.12
N GLN A 34 11.83 -2.15 -2.92
CA GLN A 34 11.13 -2.65 -1.73
C GLN A 34 9.99 -1.74 -1.26
N ALA A 35 10.18 -0.41 -1.30
CA ALA A 35 9.18 0.57 -0.89
C ALA A 35 8.31 1.04 -2.08
N GLY A 36 7.33 1.90 -1.82
CA GLY A 36 6.34 2.30 -2.80
C GLY A 36 5.29 1.21 -3.08
N ALA A 37 4.73 1.22 -4.29
CA ALA A 37 3.75 0.24 -4.76
C ALA A 37 4.42 -0.85 -5.61
N GLN A 38 4.45 -2.08 -5.12
CA GLN A 38 5.11 -3.22 -5.77
C GLN A 38 4.09 -4.29 -6.15
N LEU A 39 4.04 -4.67 -7.44
CA LEU A 39 3.23 -5.79 -7.92
C LEU A 39 3.82 -7.11 -7.41
N LEU A 40 3.03 -7.89 -6.68
CA LEU A 40 3.44 -9.18 -6.14
C LEU A 40 2.43 -10.27 -6.49
N THR A 41 2.94 -11.49 -6.63
CA THR A 41 2.12 -12.71 -6.63
C THR A 41 2.50 -13.51 -5.39
N LEU A 42 1.54 -13.61 -4.46
CA LEU A 42 1.66 -14.38 -3.23
C LEU A 42 0.98 -15.74 -3.39
N THR A 43 1.36 -16.71 -2.57
CA THR A 43 0.65 -17.99 -2.47
C THR A 43 -0.28 -17.95 -1.26
N SER A 44 -1.57 -18.20 -1.50
CA SER A 44 -2.59 -18.33 -0.46
C SER A 44 -2.28 -19.50 0.48
N SER A 45 -2.90 -19.49 1.67
CA SER A 45 -2.91 -20.65 2.57
C SER A 45 -3.51 -21.91 1.91
N GLN A 46 -4.38 -21.73 0.91
CA GLN A 46 -4.97 -22.83 0.12
C GLN A 46 -4.12 -23.25 -1.10
N GLY A 47 -2.98 -22.60 -1.35
CA GLY A 47 -2.08 -22.91 -2.46
C GLY A 47 -2.36 -22.13 -3.75
N ASP A 48 -3.40 -21.30 -3.79
CA ASP A 48 -3.73 -20.48 -4.95
C ASP A 48 -2.79 -19.27 -5.11
N ALA A 49 -2.51 -18.89 -6.35
CA ALA A 49 -1.72 -17.69 -6.65
C ALA A 49 -2.59 -16.43 -6.56
N ILE A 50 -2.27 -15.55 -5.62
CA ILE A 50 -2.95 -14.28 -5.39
C ILE A 50 -2.07 -13.15 -5.89
N LYS A 51 -2.53 -12.46 -6.93
CA LYS A 51 -1.90 -11.23 -7.42
C LYS A 51 -2.39 -10.05 -6.62
N GLY A 52 -1.54 -9.07 -6.38
CA GLY A 52 -1.92 -7.82 -5.73
C GLY A 52 -0.77 -6.83 -5.68
N VAL A 53 -0.98 -5.75 -4.95
CA VAL A 53 0.02 -4.68 -4.79
C VAL A 53 0.38 -4.54 -3.32
N ARG A 54 1.68 -4.54 -3.04
CA ARG A 54 2.23 -4.20 -1.73
C ARG A 54 2.60 -2.72 -1.71
N PHE A 55 2.06 -2.00 -0.74
CA PHE A 55 2.37 -0.61 -0.47
C PHE A 55 3.28 -0.50 0.74
N CYS A 56 4.31 0.31 0.64
CA CYS A 56 5.25 0.58 1.73
C CYS A 56 5.70 2.04 1.71
N VAL A 57 5.37 2.79 2.75
CA VAL A 57 5.71 4.23 2.85
C VAL A 57 6.39 4.55 4.18
N PHE A 58 7.43 5.36 4.14
CA PHE A 58 8.11 5.83 5.34
C PHE A 58 7.41 7.07 5.92
N ALA A 59 6.80 6.93 7.10
CA ALA A 59 6.13 8.02 7.80
C ALA A 59 6.21 7.80 9.33
N PRO A 60 7.41 7.88 9.93
CA PRO A 60 7.63 7.45 11.33
C PRO A 60 6.83 8.27 12.34
N ASN A 61 6.57 9.54 12.06
CA ASN A 61 5.87 10.46 12.95
C ASN A 61 4.35 10.49 12.72
N ALA A 62 3.83 9.74 11.74
CA ALA A 62 2.39 9.63 11.55
C ALA A 62 1.77 8.81 12.71
N SER A 63 0.54 9.18 13.09
CA SER A 63 -0.28 8.39 14.01
C SER A 63 -1.10 7.33 13.28
N ALA A 64 -1.49 7.59 12.03
CA ALA A 64 -2.18 6.66 11.16
C ALA A 64 -1.84 6.94 9.70
N VAL A 65 -1.75 5.88 8.90
CA VAL A 65 -1.69 5.96 7.44
C VAL A 65 -2.73 5.00 6.87
N SER A 66 -3.42 5.43 5.82
CA SER A 66 -4.40 4.62 5.11
C SER A 66 -4.22 4.80 3.62
N LEU A 67 -4.45 3.72 2.87
CA LEU A 67 -4.40 3.75 1.42
C LEU A 67 -5.75 4.20 0.88
N ILE A 68 -5.75 5.17 -0.03
CA ILE A 68 -6.95 5.69 -0.68
C ILE A 68 -6.77 5.68 -2.19
N GLY A 69 -7.82 5.33 -2.93
CA GLY A 69 -7.78 5.21 -4.38
C GLY A 69 -9.15 4.89 -4.97
N ASP A 70 -9.19 4.60 -6.26
CA ASP A 70 -10.46 4.30 -6.93
C ASP A 70 -11.12 3.03 -6.39
N PHE A 71 -10.32 2.01 -6.10
CA PHE A 71 -10.75 0.71 -5.55
C PHE A 71 -11.47 0.82 -4.20
N ASN A 72 -11.34 1.93 -3.48
CA ASN A 72 -12.07 2.19 -2.24
C ASN A 72 -12.81 3.53 -2.21
N GLN A 73 -13.10 4.09 -3.38
CA GLN A 73 -13.84 5.36 -3.50
C GLN A 73 -13.18 6.51 -2.71
N TRP A 74 -11.85 6.47 -2.58
CA TRP A 74 -11.06 7.44 -1.84
C TRP A 74 -11.39 7.53 -0.33
N ASP A 75 -11.95 6.47 0.26
CA ASP A 75 -12.30 6.41 1.68
C ASP A 75 -11.12 5.90 2.55
N GLY A 76 -10.56 6.79 3.36
CA GLY A 76 -9.43 6.48 4.26
C GLY A 76 -9.76 5.54 5.42
N ARG A 77 -11.01 5.11 5.58
CA ARG A 77 -11.42 4.18 6.66
C ARG A 77 -11.33 2.72 6.27
N THR A 78 -11.25 2.41 4.97
CA THR A 78 -11.40 1.03 4.48
C THR A 78 -10.08 0.28 4.38
N HIS A 79 -8.96 0.99 4.17
CA HIS A 79 -7.64 0.39 4.01
C HIS A 79 -6.58 1.03 4.92
N PRO A 80 -6.75 1.01 6.27
CA PRO A 80 -5.66 1.35 7.18
C PRO A 80 -4.42 0.48 6.96
N MET A 81 -3.25 1.09 7.06
CA MET A 81 -1.95 0.43 6.94
C MET A 81 -1.37 0.10 8.32
N GLU A 82 -0.49 -0.89 8.38
CA GLU A 82 0.16 -1.31 9.62
C GLU A 82 1.52 -0.63 9.79
N LYS A 83 1.80 -0.10 10.99
CA LYS A 83 3.06 0.56 11.30
C LYS A 83 4.09 -0.44 11.82
N THR A 84 5.25 -0.49 11.18
CA THR A 84 6.39 -1.28 11.65
C THR A 84 7.21 -0.53 12.70
N SER A 85 8.01 -1.26 13.47
CA SER A 85 8.92 -0.69 14.48
C SER A 85 9.96 0.27 13.87
N MET A 86 10.25 0.15 12.58
CA MET A 86 11.20 0.98 11.84
C MET A 86 10.57 2.26 11.26
N GLY A 87 9.26 2.50 11.47
CA GLY A 87 8.57 3.70 11.00
C GLY A 87 8.03 3.63 9.56
N TYR A 88 8.04 2.43 8.97
CA TYR A 88 7.36 2.16 7.71
C TYR A 88 5.91 1.77 7.94
N TRP A 89 5.06 2.11 6.99
CA TRP A 89 3.66 1.70 6.94
C TRP A 89 3.48 0.76 5.77
N VAL A 90 2.91 -0.42 6.02
CA VAL A 90 2.78 -1.48 5.04
C VAL A 90 1.34 -1.96 4.90
N LEU A 91 0.97 -2.35 3.69
CA LEU A 91 -0.29 -3.02 3.38
C LEU A 91 -0.14 -3.82 2.08
N PHE A 92 -0.69 -5.02 2.01
CA PHE A 92 -0.86 -5.75 0.76
C PHE A 92 -2.33 -5.76 0.38
N VAL A 93 -2.66 -5.28 -0.82
CA VAL A 93 -4.03 -5.28 -1.35
C VAL A 93 -4.14 -6.35 -2.43
N PRO A 94 -4.85 -7.46 -2.18
CA PRO A 94 -5.07 -8.50 -3.17
C PRO A 94 -5.96 -8.00 -4.31
N GLU A 95 -5.81 -8.62 -5.47
CA GLU A 95 -6.56 -8.36 -6.71
C GLU A 95 -6.43 -6.95 -7.28
N LEU A 96 -5.59 -6.09 -6.69
CA LEU A 96 -5.30 -4.78 -7.24
C LEU A 96 -4.40 -4.88 -8.49
N ALA A 97 -4.80 -4.19 -9.55
CA ALA A 97 -4.10 -4.19 -10.83
C ALA A 97 -3.05 -3.07 -10.93
N GLU A 98 -2.16 -3.20 -11.93
CA GLU A 98 -1.23 -2.13 -12.31
C GLU A 98 -2.01 -0.90 -12.83
N GLY A 99 -1.52 0.31 -12.48
CA GLY A 99 -2.09 1.57 -12.96
C GLY A 99 -3.29 2.09 -12.16
N GLU A 100 -3.64 1.40 -11.07
CA GLU A 100 -4.65 1.85 -10.11
C GLU A 100 -4.22 3.15 -9.43
N ARG A 101 -5.15 4.10 -9.34
CA ARG A 101 -4.85 5.41 -8.77
C ARG A 101 -4.90 5.33 -7.27
N TYR A 102 -3.83 5.80 -6.62
CA TYR A 102 -3.78 5.84 -5.16
C TYR A 102 -3.06 7.07 -4.61
N LYS A 103 -3.32 7.32 -3.32
CA LYS A 103 -2.64 8.27 -2.43
C LYS A 103 -2.59 7.68 -1.02
N TYR A 104 -1.78 8.30 -0.17
CA TYR A 104 -1.79 8.06 1.27
C TYR A 104 -2.62 9.13 1.99
N HIS A 105 -3.59 8.67 2.77
CA HIS A 105 -4.27 9.46 3.78
C HIS A 105 -3.47 9.34 5.08
N ILE A 106 -2.94 10.45 5.58
CA ILE A 106 -1.99 10.47 6.70
C ILE A 106 -2.54 11.35 7.82
N LYS A 107 -2.46 10.86 9.05
CA LYS A 107 -2.71 11.65 10.25
C LYS A 107 -1.40 12.02 10.95
N ASP A 108 -1.29 13.27 11.40
CA ASP A 108 -0.14 13.74 12.18
C ASP A 108 -0.03 13.03 13.54
N ALA A 109 1.02 13.32 14.32
CA ALA A 109 1.22 12.70 15.64
C ALA A 109 0.10 13.01 16.65
N HIS A 110 -0.72 14.04 16.40
CA HIS A 110 -1.85 14.46 17.23
C HIS A 110 -3.19 13.93 16.72
N GLY A 111 -3.21 13.22 15.59
CA GLY A 111 -4.40 12.65 14.98
C GLY A 111 -5.13 13.56 14.00
N HIS A 112 -4.57 14.72 13.64
CA HIS A 112 -5.17 15.60 12.63
C HIS A 112 -4.91 15.08 11.22
N ASP A 113 -5.91 15.20 10.35
CA ASP A 113 -5.79 14.84 8.94
C ASP A 113 -4.82 15.80 8.23
N LEU A 114 -3.84 15.23 7.53
CA LEU A 114 -2.95 15.96 6.64
C LEU A 114 -3.46 15.90 5.20
N PRO A 115 -3.05 16.85 4.32
CA PRO A 115 -3.36 16.76 2.91
C PRO A 115 -2.92 15.42 2.30
N HIS A 116 -3.78 14.83 1.47
CA HIS A 116 -3.49 13.56 0.81
C HIS A 116 -2.14 13.61 0.08
N LYS A 117 -1.30 12.60 0.32
CA LYS A 117 0.06 12.55 -0.24
C LYS A 117 0.12 11.58 -1.40
N ALA A 118 0.73 12.02 -2.50
CA ALA A 118 1.22 11.11 -3.52
C ALA A 118 2.33 10.23 -2.94
N ASP A 119 2.59 9.08 -3.57
CA ASP A 119 3.71 8.23 -3.19
C ASP A 119 5.04 8.91 -3.52
N PRO A 120 5.95 9.10 -2.54
CA PRO A 120 7.29 9.63 -2.78
C PRO A 120 8.12 8.79 -3.76
N LEU A 121 7.82 7.49 -3.86
CA LEU A 121 8.49 6.49 -4.70
C LEU A 121 7.55 5.92 -5.77
N GLY A 122 6.45 6.61 -6.08
CA GLY A 122 5.52 6.18 -7.11
C GLY A 122 6.20 6.06 -8.47
N PHE A 123 6.03 4.91 -9.14
CA PHE A 123 6.61 4.67 -10.47
C PHE A 123 6.00 5.57 -11.54
N SER A 124 4.74 5.97 -11.37
CA SER A 124 4.09 6.93 -12.23
C SER A 124 3.14 7.87 -11.48
N ALA A 125 2.83 9.01 -12.09
CA ALA A 125 1.93 10.02 -11.55
C ALA A 125 0.96 10.48 -12.66
N GLU A 126 -0.27 10.80 -12.26
CA GLU A 126 -1.22 11.40 -13.21
C GLU A 126 -0.77 12.77 -13.70
N GLN A 127 -1.11 13.07 -14.96
CA GLN A 127 -0.93 14.40 -15.51
C GLN A 127 -1.82 15.41 -14.78
N TYR A 128 -1.28 16.60 -14.52
CA TYR A 128 -2.00 17.73 -13.95
C TYR A 128 -3.36 17.94 -14.64
N PRO A 129 -4.46 18.23 -13.90
CA PRO A 129 -4.53 18.72 -12.52
C PRO A 129 -4.56 17.65 -11.42
N SER A 130 -4.48 16.36 -11.77
CA SER A 130 -4.46 15.30 -10.76
C SER A 130 -3.05 15.13 -10.16
N HIS A 131 -3.00 14.75 -8.89
CA HIS A 131 -1.77 14.45 -8.14
C HIS A 131 -1.76 13.00 -7.62
N ALA A 132 -2.53 12.10 -8.23
CA ALA A 132 -2.55 10.69 -7.85
C ALA A 132 -1.33 9.94 -8.40
N SER A 133 -0.83 8.98 -7.62
CA SER A 133 0.19 8.03 -8.07
C SER A 133 -0.46 6.85 -8.78
N LYS A 134 0.27 6.19 -9.68
CA LYS A 134 -0.11 5.00 -10.44
C LYS A 134 1.04 3.99 -10.50
#